data_AF-A0A814ZYW9-F1
#
_entry.id   AF-A0A814ZYW9-F1
#
_cell.length_a   1.000
_cell.length_b   1.000
_cell.length_c   1.000
_cell.angle_alpha   90.00
_cell.angle_beta   90.00
_cell.angle_gamma   90.00
#
_symmetry.space_group_name_H-M   'P 1'
#
loop_
_entity.id
_entity.type
_entity.pdbx_description
1 polymer ?
#
loop_
_entity_poly.entity_id
_entity_poly.type
_entity_poly.pdbx_seq_one_letter_code
_entity_poly.pdbx_strand_id
1 'polypeptide(L)'
;MNIDGTNNSAVGTTSNSLLLQKFLNGDADLRSIEQRDLRRLLSELETKYKTAMIANSSMYNEKQALRYQVDTFKDILDEHYETLTQAKRQLKEKTKYCRQSITIRAGSNRLVALKEPNFPQNAYPPVKRIYRFSRKKWNELINLINDKSFQSLNDTEGCPDCADGGAEWIEIQWTNQKKRVTFENGKLIKGFEGLVVALRNIRVNTTQNL
;
A
#
# COMPACT_ATOMS: atom_id res chain seq x y z
N MET A 1 -22.44 10.31 9.18
CA MET A 1 -22.48 11.77 9.01
C MET A 1 -23.45 12.05 7.88
N ASN A 2 -24.61 12.61 8.23
CA ASN A 2 -25.63 13.02 7.29
C ASN A 2 -25.08 14.10 6.36
N ILE A 3 -25.29 13.95 5.05
CA ILE A 3 -25.12 15.02 4.09
C ILE A 3 -26.51 15.56 3.82
N ASP A 4 -26.93 16.52 4.64
CA ASP A 4 -28.08 17.37 4.33
C ASP A 4 -27.72 18.23 3.13
N GLY A 5 -28.24 17.84 1.97
CA GLY A 5 -28.24 18.65 0.75
C GLY A 5 -29.23 19.79 0.88
N THR A 6 -28.88 20.81 1.67
CA THR A 6 -29.54 22.12 1.63
C THR A 6 -28.46 23.18 1.66
N ASN A 7 -28.14 23.74 0.50
CA ASN A 7 -27.61 25.09 0.36
C ASN A 7 -27.56 25.44 -1.13
N ASN A 8 -28.63 26.06 -1.60
CA ASN A 8 -28.49 27.16 -2.55
C ASN A 8 -29.66 28.13 -2.37
N SER A 9 -29.61 28.83 -1.24
CA SER A 9 -30.16 30.17 -1.11
C SER A 9 -29.22 31.13 -1.83
N ALA A 10 -29.63 31.62 -3.00
CA ALA A 10 -29.85 33.05 -3.25
C ALA A 10 -29.81 33.39 -4.76
N VAL A 11 -30.69 34.34 -5.11
CA VAL A 11 -30.63 35.25 -6.27
C VAL A 11 -31.11 34.66 -7.62
N GLY A 12 -32.24 35.07 -8.20
CA GLY A 12 -33.17 36.12 -7.81
C GLY A 12 -34.49 35.95 -8.53
N THR A 13 -35.59 36.07 -7.78
CA THR A 13 -36.92 36.31 -8.32
C THR A 13 -36.87 37.67 -8.99
N THR A 14 -36.55 37.70 -10.30
CA THR A 14 -36.70 38.93 -11.06
C THR A 14 -38.20 39.10 -11.21
N SER A 15 -38.81 39.96 -10.39
CA SER A 15 -40.20 40.40 -10.58
C SER A 15 -40.26 41.08 -11.94
N ASN A 16 -40.60 40.30 -12.97
CA ASN A 16 -40.80 40.81 -14.31
C ASN A 16 -41.99 41.77 -14.25
N SER A 17 -41.90 42.91 -14.93
CA SER A 17 -43.10 43.70 -15.14
C SER A 17 -44.17 42.82 -15.81
N LEU A 18 -45.44 43.03 -15.46
CA LEU A 18 -46.56 42.26 -16.02
C LEU A 18 -46.57 42.32 -17.56
N LEU A 19 -46.15 43.45 -18.12
CA LEU A 19 -45.98 43.62 -19.57
C LEU A 19 -44.86 42.77 -20.13
N LEU A 20 -43.71 42.66 -19.45
CA LEU A 20 -42.61 41.81 -19.89
C LEU A 20 -42.98 40.32 -19.81
N GLN A 21 -43.75 39.92 -18.79
CA GLN A 21 -44.26 38.56 -18.69
C GLN A 21 -45.24 38.23 -19.83
N LYS A 22 -46.21 39.12 -20.12
CA LYS A 22 -47.12 38.98 -21.26
C LYS A 22 -46.39 38.95 -22.60
N PHE A 23 -45.36 39.78 -22.76
CA PHE A 23 -44.54 39.81 -23.96
C PHE A 23 -43.77 38.49 -24.17
N LEU A 24 -43.12 37.97 -23.13
CA LEU A 24 -42.38 36.71 -23.19
C LEU A 24 -43.29 35.50 -23.45
N ASN A 25 -44.54 35.55 -22.98
CA ASN A 25 -45.54 34.51 -23.19
C ASN A 25 -46.26 34.63 -24.55
N GLY A 26 -46.02 35.70 -25.32
CA GLY A 26 -46.69 35.94 -26.61
C GLY A 26 -48.10 36.53 -26.50
N ASP A 27 -48.54 36.91 -25.30
CA ASP A 27 -49.89 37.42 -24.99
C ASP A 27 -50.01 38.96 -25.10
N ALA A 28 -48.96 39.64 -25.59
CA ALA A 28 -48.91 41.09 -25.66
C ALA A 28 -49.34 41.62 -27.05
N ASP A 29 -50.41 42.43 -27.09
CA ASP A 29 -50.77 43.19 -28.28
C ASP A 29 -49.89 44.45 -28.41
N LEU A 30 -48.85 44.35 -29.22
CA LEU A 30 -47.86 45.43 -29.46
C LEU A 30 -48.47 46.73 -29.98
N ARG A 31 -49.66 46.69 -30.61
CA ARG A 31 -50.31 47.90 -31.17
C ARG A 31 -50.98 48.76 -30.10
N SER A 32 -51.17 48.21 -28.90
CA SER A 32 -51.82 48.88 -27.77
C SER A 32 -50.84 49.51 -26.77
N ILE A 33 -49.53 49.32 -26.96
CA ILE A 33 -48.49 49.70 -26.00
C ILE A 33 -48.03 51.15 -26.25
N GLU A 34 -48.08 51.99 -25.21
CA GLU A 34 -47.58 53.36 -25.28
C GLU A 34 -46.04 53.41 -25.43
N GLN A 35 -45.53 54.45 -26.11
CA GLN A 35 -44.10 54.63 -26.38
C GLN A 35 -43.23 54.58 -25.11
N ARG A 36 -43.75 55.03 -23.97
CA ARG A 36 -43.05 55.03 -22.67
C ARG A 36 -42.86 53.62 -22.13
N ASP A 37 -43.86 52.77 -22.26
CA ASP A 37 -43.82 51.37 -21.81
C ASP A 37 -42.92 50.53 -22.70
N LEU A 38 -42.88 50.81 -24.00
CA LEU A 38 -41.92 50.16 -24.91
C LEU A 38 -40.47 50.44 -24.51
N ARG A 39 -40.14 51.69 -24.14
CA ARG A 39 -38.81 52.07 -23.65
C ARG A 39 -38.45 51.38 -22.33
N ARG A 40 -39.42 51.23 -21.43
CA ARG A 40 -39.24 50.50 -20.16
C ARG A 40 -39.00 49.01 -20.40
N LEU A 41 -39.80 48.37 -21.27
CA LEU A 41 -39.62 46.97 -21.64
C LEU A 41 -38.26 46.69 -22.27
N LEU A 42 -37.80 47.58 -23.16
CA LEU A 42 -36.49 47.49 -23.77
C LEU A 42 -35.37 47.54 -22.71
N SER A 43 -35.44 48.50 -21.79
CA SER A 43 -34.46 48.63 -20.70
C SER A 43 -34.46 47.41 -19.75
N GLU A 44 -35.63 46.84 -19.46
CA GLU A 44 -35.76 45.63 -18.64
C GLU A 44 -35.19 44.40 -19.36
N LEU A 45 -35.44 44.25 -20.66
CA LEU A 45 -34.88 43.17 -21.49
C LEU A 45 -33.36 43.28 -21.61
N GLU A 46 -32.84 44.47 -21.86
CA GLU A 46 -31.39 44.73 -21.95
C GLU A 46 -30.68 44.37 -20.64
N THR A 47 -31.26 44.75 -19.50
CA THR A 47 -30.69 44.45 -18.18
C THR A 47 -30.67 42.93 -17.94
N LYS A 48 -31.76 42.23 -18.24
CA LYS A 48 -31.80 40.77 -18.10
C LYS A 48 -30.83 40.06 -19.03
N TYR A 49 -30.70 40.51 -20.27
CA TYR A 49 -29.74 39.95 -21.21
C TYR A 49 -28.31 40.11 -20.69
N LYS A 50 -27.94 41.30 -20.19
CA LYS A 50 -26.62 41.54 -19.58
C LYS A 50 -26.38 40.63 -18.37
N THR A 51 -27.35 40.53 -17.46
CA THR A 51 -27.25 39.65 -16.29
C THR A 51 -27.10 38.18 -16.70
N ALA A 52 -27.89 37.71 -17.65
CA ALA A 52 -27.81 36.34 -18.17
C ALA A 52 -26.45 36.08 -18.85
N MET A 53 -25.90 37.05 -19.58
CA MET A 53 -24.59 36.94 -20.22
C MET A 53 -23.46 36.82 -19.19
N ILE A 54 -23.51 37.63 -18.11
CA ILE A 54 -22.54 37.57 -17.01
C ILE A 54 -22.63 36.21 -16.30
N ALA A 55 -23.84 35.75 -15.99
CA ALA A 55 -24.06 34.44 -15.37
C ALA A 55 -23.55 33.30 -16.25
N ASN A 56 -23.83 33.34 -17.56
CA ASN A 56 -23.35 32.35 -18.51
C ASN A 56 -21.82 32.31 -18.59
N SER A 57 -21.16 33.48 -18.55
CA SER A 57 -19.70 33.55 -18.49
C SER A 57 -19.15 33.01 -17.17
N SER A 58 -19.78 33.31 -16.04
CA SER A 58 -19.39 32.76 -14.73
C SER A 58 -19.51 31.24 -14.71
N MET A 59 -20.62 30.70 -15.20
CA MET A 59 -20.85 29.27 -15.31
C MET A 59 -19.83 28.58 -16.22
N TYR A 60 -19.40 29.23 -17.30
CA TYR A 60 -18.36 28.69 -18.16
C TYR A 60 -17.02 28.56 -17.41
N ASN A 61 -16.67 29.58 -16.62
CA ASN A 61 -15.45 29.56 -15.81
C ASN A 61 -15.50 28.43 -14.76
N GLU A 62 -16.62 28.27 -14.06
CA GLU A 62 -16.81 27.18 -13.10
C GLU A 62 -16.76 25.80 -13.75
N LYS A 63 -17.43 25.62 -14.90
CA LYS A 63 -17.37 24.39 -15.69
C LYS A 63 -15.93 24.06 -16.08
N GLN A 64 -15.17 25.07 -16.50
CA GLN A 64 -13.78 24.88 -16.89
C GLN A 64 -12.90 24.53 -15.68
N ALA A 65 -13.12 25.17 -14.52
CA ALA A 65 -12.44 24.84 -13.28
C ALA A 65 -12.71 23.40 -12.83
N LEU A 66 -13.97 22.96 -12.87
CA LEU A 66 -14.35 21.58 -12.56
C LEU A 66 -13.73 20.58 -13.54
N ARG A 67 -13.67 20.94 -14.83
CA ARG A 67 -13.02 20.09 -15.83
C ARG A 67 -11.54 19.85 -15.51
N TYR A 68 -10.80 20.91 -15.18
CA TYR A 68 -9.41 20.78 -14.75
C TYR A 68 -9.26 19.93 -13.48
N GLN A 69 -10.19 20.06 -12.54
CA GLN A 69 -10.18 19.25 -11.34
C GLN A 69 -10.39 17.76 -11.64
N VAL A 70 -11.32 17.43 -12.55
CA VAL A 70 -11.54 16.04 -13.01
C VAL A 70 -10.29 15.49 -13.69
N ASP A 71 -9.67 16.28 -14.57
CA ASP A 71 -8.43 15.88 -15.26
C ASP A 71 -7.31 15.62 -14.23
N THR A 72 -7.14 16.52 -13.26
CA THR A 72 -6.14 16.36 -12.18
C THR A 72 -6.40 15.10 -11.34
N PHE A 73 -7.67 14.85 -10.97
CA PHE A 73 -8.00 13.65 -10.21
C PHE A 73 -7.76 12.36 -10.99
N LYS A 74 -7.98 12.39 -12.31
CA LYS A 74 -7.67 11.26 -13.18
C LYS A 74 -6.17 10.96 -13.19
N ASP A 75 -5.33 11.98 -13.32
CA ASP A 75 -3.87 11.82 -13.28
C ASP A 75 -3.41 11.23 -11.93
N ILE A 76 -3.95 11.71 -10.81
CA ILE A 76 -3.67 11.19 -9.46
C ILE A 76 -4.09 9.72 -9.33
N LEU A 77 -5.26 9.35 -9.87
CA LEU A 77 -5.73 7.96 -9.84
C LEU A 77 -4.77 7.05 -10.62
N ASP A 78 -4.36 7.46 -11.81
CA ASP A 78 -3.44 6.69 -12.64
C ASP A 78 -2.08 6.50 -11.94
N GLU A 79 -1.54 7.55 -11.29
CA GLU A 79 -0.34 7.46 -10.45
C GLU A 79 -0.53 6.47 -9.27
N HIS A 80 -1.67 6.54 -8.57
CA HIS A 80 -1.98 5.60 -7.50
C HIS A 80 -2.09 4.15 -7.99
N TYR A 81 -2.63 3.91 -9.19
CA TYR A 81 -2.66 2.57 -9.78
C TYR A 81 -1.26 2.03 -10.09
N GLU A 82 -0.35 2.89 -10.58
CA GLU A 82 1.04 2.51 -10.82
C GLU A 82 1.78 2.16 -9.53
N THR A 83 1.67 3.01 -8.49
CA THR A 83 2.29 2.76 -7.19
C THR A 83 1.77 1.47 -6.55
N LEU A 84 0.47 1.21 -6.61
CA LEU A 84 -0.13 -0.05 -6.15
C LEU A 84 0.41 -1.26 -6.93
N THR A 85 0.59 -1.14 -8.25
CA THR A 85 1.15 -2.20 -9.09
C THR A 85 2.60 -2.50 -8.73
N GLN A 86 3.40 -1.47 -8.48
CA GLN A 86 4.79 -1.63 -8.03
C GLN A 86 4.85 -2.25 -6.63
N ALA A 87 4.05 -1.77 -5.68
CA ALA A 87 3.99 -2.32 -4.32
C ALA A 87 3.60 -3.81 -4.33
N LYS A 88 2.60 -4.21 -5.14
CA LYS A 88 2.23 -5.62 -5.31
C LYS A 88 3.38 -6.46 -5.88
N ARG A 89 4.15 -5.94 -6.84
CA ARG A 89 5.32 -6.65 -7.40
C ARG A 89 6.42 -6.84 -6.34
N GLN A 90 6.73 -5.79 -5.58
CA GLN A 90 7.72 -5.85 -4.50
C GLN A 90 7.30 -6.82 -3.39
N LEU A 91 6.03 -6.79 -2.99
CA LEU A 91 5.48 -7.73 -2.02
C LEU A 91 5.64 -9.16 -2.54
N LYS A 92 5.18 -9.42 -3.77
CA LYS A 92 5.30 -10.74 -4.42
C LYS A 92 6.75 -11.21 -4.50
N GLU A 93 7.72 -10.33 -4.68
CA GLU A 93 9.13 -10.71 -4.67
C GLU A 93 9.64 -11.06 -3.27
N LYS A 94 9.32 -10.22 -2.27
CA LYS A 94 9.75 -10.39 -0.88
C LYS A 94 9.06 -11.57 -0.18
N THR A 95 7.83 -11.94 -0.57
CA THR A 95 7.05 -13.01 0.09
C THR A 95 7.21 -14.39 -0.55
N LYS A 96 8.01 -14.53 -1.63
CA LYS A 96 8.19 -15.82 -2.34
C LYS A 96 8.79 -16.92 -1.46
N TYR A 97 9.79 -16.56 -0.66
CA TYR A 97 10.59 -17.49 0.12
C TYR A 97 10.85 -16.93 1.53
N CYS A 98 9.79 -16.87 2.33
CA CYS A 98 9.83 -16.32 3.69
C CYS A 98 10.68 -17.15 4.65
N ARG A 99 10.80 -18.47 4.42
CA ARG A 99 11.52 -19.36 5.31
C ARG A 99 12.83 -19.81 4.67
N GLN A 100 13.93 -19.55 5.37
CA GLN A 100 15.27 -19.94 4.96
C GLN A 100 15.92 -20.78 6.05
N SER A 101 16.44 -21.94 5.70
CA SER A 101 17.16 -22.79 6.65
C SER A 101 18.38 -23.43 6.01
N ILE A 102 19.36 -23.74 6.86
CA ILE A 102 20.49 -24.57 6.52
C ILE A 102 20.50 -25.80 7.43
N THR A 103 20.83 -26.96 6.87
CA THR A 103 20.99 -28.20 7.62
C THR A 103 22.39 -28.75 7.36
N ILE A 104 23.15 -28.93 8.44
CA ILE A 104 24.51 -29.46 8.39
C ILE A 104 24.52 -30.76 9.18
N ARG A 105 24.87 -31.87 8.54
CA ARG A 105 24.91 -33.19 9.18
C ARG A 105 26.36 -33.62 9.42
N ALA A 106 26.63 -34.09 10.63
CA ALA A 106 27.91 -34.71 10.97
C ALA A 106 28.26 -35.83 9.99
N GLY A 107 29.53 -35.91 9.57
CA GLY A 107 30.03 -36.95 8.67
C GLY A 107 29.59 -36.84 7.20
N SER A 108 28.61 -36.00 6.87
CA SER A 108 28.11 -35.88 5.51
C SER A 108 28.98 -35.03 4.58
N ASN A 109 29.90 -34.21 5.13
CA ASN A 109 30.65 -33.17 4.42
C ASN A 109 29.77 -32.28 3.53
N ARG A 110 28.48 -32.15 3.86
CA ARG A 110 27.46 -31.49 3.06
C ARG A 110 26.65 -30.55 3.94
N LEU A 111 26.29 -29.42 3.36
CA LEU A 111 25.31 -28.47 3.88
C LEU A 111 24.15 -28.42 2.89
N VAL A 112 22.93 -28.50 3.40
CA VAL A 112 21.71 -28.33 2.59
C VAL A 112 21.14 -26.96 2.91
N ALA A 113 21.04 -26.10 1.91
CA ALA A 113 20.34 -24.82 2.02
C ALA A 113 18.94 -24.95 1.40
N LEU A 114 17.93 -24.41 2.07
CA LEU A 114 16.52 -24.51 1.70
C LEU A 114 15.86 -23.12 1.76
N LYS A 115 15.11 -22.78 0.72
CA LYS A 115 14.16 -21.67 0.67
C LYS A 115 12.76 -22.21 0.43
N GLU A 116 11.82 -21.85 1.29
CA GLU A 116 10.42 -22.29 1.15
C GLU A 116 9.45 -21.14 1.52
N PRO A 117 8.26 -21.10 0.90
CA PRO A 117 7.21 -20.19 1.33
C PRO A 117 6.65 -20.60 2.70
N ASN A 118 6.03 -19.67 3.43
CA ASN A 118 5.36 -20.00 4.71
C ASN A 118 4.18 -20.95 4.52
N PHE A 119 3.52 -20.90 3.37
CA PHE A 119 2.41 -21.77 3.01
C PHE A 119 2.75 -22.49 1.70
N PRO A 120 2.44 -23.79 1.57
CA PRO A 120 2.66 -24.52 0.33
C PRO A 120 1.86 -23.85 -0.79
N GLN A 121 2.56 -23.25 -1.74
CA GLN A 121 1.97 -22.60 -2.91
C GLN A 121 2.55 -23.25 -4.17
N ASN A 122 1.69 -23.76 -5.05
CA ASN A 122 2.10 -24.39 -6.31
C ASN A 122 2.96 -23.46 -7.20
N ALA A 123 2.78 -22.14 -7.07
CA ALA A 123 3.56 -21.15 -7.79
C ALA A 123 5.02 -21.03 -7.30
N TYR A 124 5.31 -21.45 -6.06
CA TYR A 124 6.61 -21.29 -5.40
C TYR A 124 7.00 -22.57 -4.66
N PRO A 125 7.41 -23.63 -5.37
CA PRO A 125 7.89 -24.85 -4.72
C PRO A 125 9.16 -24.59 -3.90
N PRO A 126 9.40 -25.34 -2.81
CA PRO A 126 10.65 -25.24 -2.04
C PRO A 126 11.88 -25.49 -2.92
N VAL A 127 12.87 -24.61 -2.82
CA VAL A 127 14.12 -24.69 -3.56
C VAL A 127 15.24 -25.11 -2.60
N LYS A 128 15.98 -26.17 -2.96
CA LYS A 128 17.10 -26.66 -2.16
C LYS A 128 18.36 -26.81 -2.98
N ARG A 129 19.50 -26.54 -2.35
CA ARG A 129 20.83 -26.76 -2.94
C ARG A 129 21.77 -27.36 -1.92
N ILE A 130 22.65 -28.23 -2.39
CA ILE A 130 23.64 -28.93 -1.57
C ILE A 130 25.00 -28.30 -1.84
N TYR A 131 25.68 -27.92 -0.76
CA TYR A 131 27.03 -27.36 -0.78
C TYR A 131 28.00 -28.29 -0.10
N ARG A 132 29.27 -28.26 -0.52
CA ARG A 132 30.36 -28.95 0.19
C ARG A 132 30.65 -28.20 1.49
N PHE A 133 30.70 -28.92 2.60
CA PHE A 133 30.99 -28.37 3.92
C PHE A 133 32.18 -29.09 4.54
N SER A 134 33.31 -28.39 4.68
CA SER A 134 34.56 -28.99 5.13
C SER A 134 34.51 -29.37 6.61
N ARG A 135 35.22 -30.45 6.98
CA ARG A 135 35.36 -30.88 8.38
C ARG A 135 35.99 -29.82 9.29
N LYS A 136 36.91 -28.99 8.76
CA LYS A 136 37.48 -27.85 9.50
C LYS A 136 36.40 -26.86 9.96
N LYS A 137 35.59 -26.35 9.03
CA LYS A 137 34.43 -25.48 9.33
C LYS A 137 33.42 -26.12 10.28
N TRP A 138 33.20 -27.44 10.16
CA TRP A 138 32.36 -28.17 11.10
C TRP A 138 32.92 -28.13 12.52
N ASN A 139 34.20 -28.44 12.70
CA ASN A 139 34.83 -28.41 14.02
C ASN A 139 34.82 -26.98 14.61
N GLU A 140 35.08 -25.96 13.80
CA GLU A 140 34.97 -24.55 14.22
C GLU A 140 33.57 -24.22 14.76
N LEU A 141 32.50 -24.69 14.11
CA LEU A 141 31.13 -24.51 14.60
C LEU A 141 30.85 -25.26 15.90
N ILE A 142 31.25 -26.54 15.97
CA ILE A 142 30.99 -27.37 17.15
C ILE A 142 31.72 -26.82 18.38
N ASN A 143 32.91 -26.23 18.21
CA ASN A 143 33.65 -25.59 19.30
C ASN A 143 32.93 -24.37 19.90
N LEU A 144 31.97 -23.78 19.19
CA LEU A 144 31.14 -22.67 19.69
C LEU A 144 29.93 -23.14 20.51
N ILE A 145 29.69 -24.45 20.58
CA ILE A 145 28.52 -25.03 21.24
C ILE A 145 28.95 -25.63 22.58
N ASN A 146 28.42 -25.08 23.67
CA ASN A 146 28.39 -25.78 24.95
C ASN A 146 27.05 -26.52 25.08
N ASP A 147 27.08 -27.85 24.96
CA ASP A 147 25.87 -28.69 24.95
C ASP A 147 25.00 -28.50 26.19
N LYS A 148 25.61 -28.42 27.38
CA LYS A 148 24.88 -28.30 28.65
C LYS A 148 24.19 -26.94 28.74
N SER A 149 24.93 -25.87 28.44
CA SER A 149 24.39 -24.51 28.45
C SER A 149 23.27 -24.34 27.41
N PHE A 150 23.42 -24.91 26.22
CA PHE A 150 22.41 -24.76 25.16
C PHE A 150 21.11 -25.50 25.50
N GLN A 151 21.23 -26.70 26.09
CA GLN A 151 20.06 -27.47 26.53
C GLN A 151 19.28 -26.78 27.65
N SER A 152 19.98 -26.00 28.50
CA SER A 152 19.37 -25.25 29.59
C SER A 152 18.64 -23.96 29.16
N LEU A 153 18.81 -23.51 27.90
CA LEU A 153 18.09 -22.35 27.38
C LEU A 153 16.58 -22.63 27.30
N ASN A 154 15.77 -21.58 27.36
CA ASN A 154 14.34 -21.72 27.10
C ASN A 154 14.11 -22.05 25.62
N ASP A 155 12.98 -22.70 25.32
CA ASP A 155 12.61 -22.98 23.92
C ASP A 155 12.31 -21.69 23.14
N THR A 156 11.95 -20.63 23.85
CA THR A 156 11.69 -19.29 23.31
C THR A 156 12.45 -18.25 24.12
N GLU A 157 13.28 -17.45 23.44
CA GLU A 157 14.03 -16.35 24.01
C GLU A 157 13.57 -15.02 23.39
N GLY A 158 13.13 -14.07 24.23
CA GLY A 158 12.55 -12.80 23.79
C GLY A 158 11.09 -12.92 23.35
N CYS A 159 10.64 -12.04 22.45
CA CYS A 159 9.30 -12.04 21.88
C CYS A 159 9.36 -12.26 20.36
N PRO A 160 9.49 -13.52 19.90
CA PRO A 160 9.51 -13.82 18.48
C PRO A 160 8.24 -13.29 17.83
N ASP A 161 8.39 -12.50 16.76
CA ASP A 161 7.29 -12.02 15.92
C ASP A 161 6.34 -10.95 16.51
N CYS A 162 6.70 -10.29 17.63
CA CYS A 162 5.81 -9.30 18.27
C CYS A 162 5.64 -7.97 17.53
N ALA A 163 6.51 -7.68 16.56
CA ALA A 163 6.52 -6.44 15.77
C ALA A 163 6.72 -6.72 14.28
N ASP A 164 6.20 -7.87 13.79
CA ASP A 164 6.44 -8.39 12.44
C ASP A 164 7.94 -8.51 12.07
N GLY A 165 8.81 -8.51 13.09
CA GLY A 165 10.25 -8.61 12.92
C GLY A 165 10.69 -10.01 12.48
N GLY A 166 9.80 -11.00 12.61
CA GLY A 166 10.08 -12.40 12.35
C GLY A 166 10.90 -13.07 13.45
N ALA A 167 11.16 -14.36 13.24
CA ALA A 167 11.87 -15.22 14.18
C ALA A 167 12.99 -16.00 13.51
N GLU A 168 14.02 -16.33 14.28
CA GLU A 168 15.05 -17.27 13.94
C GLU A 168 15.03 -18.44 14.91
N TRP A 169 15.55 -19.59 14.49
CA TRP A 169 15.71 -20.72 15.38
C TRP A 169 17.03 -21.44 15.12
N ILE A 170 17.61 -21.98 16.18
CA ILE A 170 18.71 -22.93 16.11
C ILE A 170 18.20 -24.25 16.67
N GLU A 171 18.33 -25.31 15.87
CA GLU A 171 17.98 -26.66 16.28
C GLU A 171 19.23 -27.53 16.26
N ILE A 172 19.55 -28.13 17.40
CA ILE A 172 20.64 -29.10 17.54
C ILE A 172 20.02 -30.46 17.80
N GLN A 173 20.43 -31.44 17.00
CA GLN A 173 20.04 -32.84 17.15
C GLN A 173 21.25 -33.66 17.56
N TRP A 174 21.17 -34.26 18.74
CA TRP A 174 22.09 -35.29 19.23
C TRP A 174 21.49 -36.68 18.97
N THR A 175 22.18 -37.74 19.40
CA THR A 175 21.78 -39.14 19.13
C THR A 175 20.35 -39.45 19.56
N ASN A 176 19.94 -39.02 20.75
CA ASN A 176 18.64 -39.37 21.34
C ASN A 176 17.77 -38.16 21.70
N GLN A 177 18.25 -36.95 21.44
CA GLN A 177 17.58 -35.73 21.88
C GLN A 177 17.73 -34.63 20.84
N LYS A 178 16.78 -33.70 20.83
CA LYS A 178 16.82 -32.49 20.01
C LYS A 178 16.41 -31.31 20.88
N LYS A 179 17.04 -30.17 20.65
CA LYS A 179 16.68 -28.90 21.28
C LYS A 179 16.57 -27.84 20.20
N ARG A 180 15.44 -27.14 20.18
CA ARG A 180 15.23 -25.96 19.35
C ARG A 180 15.07 -24.76 20.25
N VAL A 181 15.83 -23.71 19.97
CA VAL A 181 15.67 -22.40 20.60
C VAL A 181 15.22 -21.43 19.53
N THR A 182 14.07 -20.79 19.73
CA THR A 182 13.50 -19.78 18.84
C THR A 182 13.69 -18.41 19.48
N PHE A 183 14.13 -17.42 18.69
CA PHE A 183 14.45 -16.09 19.16
C PHE A 183 14.14 -15.04 18.10
N GLU A 184 14.08 -13.77 18.51
CA GLU A 184 13.82 -12.64 17.62
C GLU A 184 14.83 -12.55 16.45
N ASN A 185 14.33 -12.24 15.25
CA ASN A 185 15.19 -12.00 14.10
C ASN A 185 16.19 -10.85 14.37
N GLY A 186 17.43 -11.02 13.91
CA GLY A 186 18.50 -10.03 14.11
C GLY A 186 19.10 -10.00 15.53
N LYS A 187 18.38 -10.47 16.56
CA LYS A 187 18.91 -10.55 17.94
C LYS A 187 19.90 -11.70 18.12
N LEU A 188 20.71 -11.64 19.16
CA LEU A 188 21.65 -12.70 19.53
C LEU A 188 21.12 -13.45 20.76
N ILE A 189 21.52 -14.72 20.89
CA ILE A 189 21.31 -15.51 22.10
C ILE A 189 22.49 -15.23 23.04
N LYS A 190 22.21 -14.79 24.26
CA LYS A 190 23.24 -14.50 25.26
C LYS A 190 24.09 -15.74 25.53
N GLY A 191 25.41 -15.60 25.42
CA GLY A 191 26.38 -16.70 25.59
C GLY A 191 26.55 -17.60 24.36
N PHE A 192 25.82 -17.35 23.27
CA PHE A 192 25.92 -18.07 21.99
C PHE A 192 26.06 -17.11 20.80
N GLU A 193 26.51 -15.88 21.03
CA GLU A 193 26.66 -14.83 20.04
C GLU A 193 27.52 -15.28 18.85
N GLY A 194 28.66 -15.91 19.16
CA GLY A 194 29.58 -16.45 18.14
C GLY A 194 28.92 -17.52 17.25
N LEU A 195 28.13 -18.41 17.84
CA LEU A 195 27.39 -19.45 17.12
C LEU A 195 26.34 -18.82 16.19
N VAL A 196 25.54 -17.88 16.70
CA VAL A 196 24.49 -17.20 15.93
C VAL A 196 25.09 -16.47 14.73
N VAL A 197 26.17 -15.70 14.93
CA VAL A 197 26.85 -14.97 13.85
C VAL A 197 27.43 -15.94 12.81
N ALA A 198 28.09 -17.02 13.25
CA ALA A 198 28.67 -18.01 12.33
C ALA A 198 27.60 -18.69 11.47
N LEU A 199 26.48 -19.13 12.07
CA LEU A 199 25.38 -19.76 11.35
C LEU A 199 24.69 -18.78 10.38
N ARG A 200 24.52 -17.51 10.78
CA ARG A 200 23.96 -16.46 9.90
C ARG A 200 24.83 -16.24 8.67
N ASN A 201 26.14 -16.12 8.84
CA ASN A 201 27.07 -15.93 7.73
C ASN A 201 27.03 -17.12 6.75
N ILE A 202 26.96 -18.35 7.26
CA ILE A 202 26.82 -19.54 6.43
C ILE A 202 25.48 -19.53 5.69
N ARG A 203 24.37 -19.20 6.38
CA ARG A 203 23.04 -19.13 5.78
C ARG A 203 23.02 -18.12 4.65
N VAL A 204 23.42 -16.87 4.89
CA VAL A 204 23.43 -15.80 3.87
C VAL A 204 24.24 -16.21 2.64
N ASN A 205 25.47 -16.71 2.82
CA ASN A 205 26.33 -17.11 1.70
C ASN A 205 25.78 -18.30 0.89
N THR A 206 24.99 -19.17 1.51
CA THR A 206 24.44 -20.36 0.85
C THR A 206 23.03 -20.16 0.32
N THR A 207 22.27 -19.20 0.86
CA THR A 207 20.91 -18.89 0.40
C THR A 207 20.85 -17.72 -0.58
N GLN A 208 21.87 -16.87 -0.68
CA GLN A 208 21.89 -15.77 -1.67
C GLN A 208 21.76 -16.27 -3.12
N ASN A 209 22.30 -17.45 -3.44
CA ASN A 209 22.33 -18.02 -4.79
C ASN A 209 21.31 -19.17 -5.00
N LEU A 210 20.22 -19.14 -4.23
CA LEU A 210 19.03 -20.00 -4.37
C LEU A 210 17.89 -19.22 -5.02
#